data_AF-A0AAT9IQ34-F1
#
_entry.id   AF-A0AAT9IQ34-F1
#
_cell.length_a   1.000
_cell.length_b   1.000
_cell.length_c   1.000
_cell.angle_alpha   90.00
_cell.angle_beta   90.00
_cell.angle_gamma   90.00
#
_symmetry.space_group_name_H-M   'P 1'
#
loop_
_entity.id
_entity.type
_entity.pdbx_description
1 polymer ?
#
loop_
_entity_poly.entity_id
_entity_poly.type
_entity_poly.pdbx_seq_one_letter_code
_entity_poly.pdbx_strand_id
1 'polypeptide(L)'
;MSSDLPRTAVPLGITDPVERARAELKAALAAIEEKANIPKRTARATRRAQVSAREFADRNPSGAAIAAVGAAVAVGLLVWGAVRLYTR
;
A
#
# COMPACT_ATOMS: atom_id res chain seq x y z
N MET A 1 -29.76 -14.69 -9.16
CA MET A 1 -29.21 -13.36 -8.80
C MET A 1 -28.11 -13.58 -7.76
N SER A 2 -26.95 -14.06 -8.17
CA SER A 2 -25.83 -14.29 -7.24
C SER A 2 -25.11 -12.97 -6.97
N SER A 3 -25.40 -12.40 -5.80
CA SER A 3 -24.47 -11.69 -4.91
C SER A 3 -23.49 -10.68 -5.52
N ASP A 4 -23.93 -9.42 -5.60
CA ASP A 4 -23.04 -8.25 -5.80
C ASP A 4 -22.42 -7.80 -4.45
N LEU A 5 -22.13 -8.77 -3.58
CA LEU A 5 -21.59 -8.50 -2.24
C LEU A 5 -20.07 -8.55 -2.27
N PRO A 6 -19.39 -7.59 -1.62
CA PRO A 6 -17.95 -7.64 -1.45
C PRO A 6 -17.53 -8.97 -0.81
N ARG A 7 -16.42 -9.54 -1.29
CA ARG A 7 -15.78 -10.74 -0.71
C ARG A 7 -15.38 -10.61 0.77
N THR A 8 -15.40 -9.39 1.30
CA THR A 8 -15.16 -9.04 2.70
C THR A 8 -16.45 -8.95 3.54
N ALA A 9 -17.61 -9.16 2.92
CA ALA A 9 -18.92 -9.10 3.58
C ALA A 9 -19.47 -10.50 3.85
N VAL A 10 -20.26 -10.61 4.93
CA VAL A 10 -20.97 -11.84 5.31
C VAL A 10 -22.38 -11.78 4.74
N PRO A 11 -22.85 -12.81 4.00
CA PRO A 11 -24.20 -12.84 3.46
C PRO A 11 -25.26 -12.78 4.57
N LEU A 12 -26.28 -11.94 4.37
CA LEU A 12 -27.45 -11.91 5.23
C LEU A 12 -28.34 -13.13 4.92
N GLY A 13 -28.85 -13.81 5.96
CA GLY A 13 -29.75 -14.96 5.82
C GLY A 13 -29.15 -16.32 6.16
N ILE A 14 -27.88 -16.39 6.60
CA ILE A 14 -27.30 -17.63 7.13
C ILE A 14 -27.86 -17.87 8.54
N THR A 15 -28.68 -18.91 8.69
CA THR A 15 -29.34 -19.27 9.95
C THR A 15 -28.58 -20.34 10.73
N ASP A 16 -27.81 -21.20 10.06
CA ASP A 16 -26.94 -22.17 10.71
C ASP A 16 -25.73 -21.47 11.36
N PRO A 17 -25.52 -21.60 12.67
CA PRO A 17 -24.39 -20.98 13.35
C PRO A 17 -23.02 -21.42 12.83
N VAL A 18 -22.88 -22.67 12.39
CA VAL A 18 -21.60 -23.19 11.88
C VAL A 18 -21.27 -22.60 10.52
N GLU A 19 -22.23 -22.58 9.61
CA GLU A 19 -22.11 -21.94 8.30
C GLU A 19 -21.81 -20.44 8.44
N ARG A 20 -22.48 -19.77 9.39
CA ARG A 20 -22.25 -18.34 9.66
C ARG A 20 -20.84 -18.07 10.14
N ALA A 21 -20.34 -18.85 11.10
CA ALA A 21 -18.98 -18.70 11.61
C ALA A 21 -17.93 -18.91 10.51
N ARG A 22 -18.16 -19.87 9.59
CA ARG A 22 -17.28 -20.09 8.43
C ARG A 22 -17.31 -18.90 7.46
N ALA A 23 -18.48 -18.32 7.21
CA ALA A 23 -18.62 -17.14 6.37
C ALA A 23 -17.94 -15.90 6.98
N GLU A 24 -18.08 -15.70 8.29
CA GLU A 24 -17.40 -14.63 9.04
C GLU A 24 -15.88 -14.77 8.97
N LEU A 25 -15.34 -15.98 9.17
CA LEU A 25 -13.89 -16.23 9.06
C LEU A 25 -13.36 -15.94 7.65
N LYS A 26 -14.07 -16.40 6.61
CA LYS A 26 -13.68 -16.17 5.21
C LYS A 26 -13.70 -14.69 4.85
N ALA A 27 -14.75 -13.97 5.27
CA ALA A 27 -14.88 -12.54 5.08
C ALA A 27 -13.78 -11.76 5.79
N ALA A 28 -13.45 -12.13 7.04
CA ALA A 28 -12.37 -11.54 7.81
C ALA A 28 -11.00 -11.77 7.15
N LEU A 29 -10.72 -12.98 6.67
CA LEU A 29 -9.48 -13.28 5.95
C LEU A 29 -9.37 -12.51 4.63
N ALA A 30 -10.45 -12.42 3.85
CA ALA A 30 -10.46 -11.60 2.63
C ALA A 30 -10.23 -10.11 2.96
N ALA A 31 -10.78 -9.62 4.07
CA ALA A 31 -10.58 -8.25 4.52
C ALA A 31 -9.13 -8.01 4.96
N ILE A 32 -8.51 -8.99 5.63
CA ILE A 32 -7.08 -8.97 5.96
C ILE A 32 -6.25 -9.00 4.68
N GLU A 33 -6.55 -9.86 3.71
CA GLU A 33 -5.82 -9.93 2.44
C GLU A 33 -5.90 -8.59 1.69
N GLU A 34 -7.06 -7.96 1.65
CA GLU A 34 -7.25 -6.66 1.00
C GLU A 34 -6.57 -5.51 1.76
N LYS A 35 -6.60 -5.55 3.11
CA LYS A 35 -6.01 -4.51 3.95
C LYS A 35 -4.50 -4.65 4.09
N ALA A 36 -4.01 -5.87 4.22
CA ALA A 36 -2.61 -6.26 4.24
C ALA A 36 -1.99 -6.30 2.83
N ASN A 37 -2.76 -5.98 1.78
CA ASN A 37 -2.23 -5.77 0.43
C ASN A 37 -1.44 -4.45 0.32
N ILE A 38 -0.49 -4.27 1.24
CA ILE A 38 0.52 -3.22 1.23
C ILE A 38 1.21 -3.18 -0.14
N PRO A 39 1.60 -4.31 -0.79
CA PRO A 39 2.22 -4.28 -2.12
C PRO A 39 1.37 -3.57 -3.19
N LYS A 40 0.06 -3.83 -3.26
CA LYS A 40 -0.80 -3.11 -4.22
C LYS A 40 -0.98 -1.65 -3.85
N ARG A 41 -1.05 -1.33 -2.55
CA ARG A 41 -1.18 0.06 -2.08
C ARG A 41 0.09 0.87 -2.37
N THR A 42 1.25 0.30 -2.13
CA THR A 42 2.54 0.91 -2.46
C THR A 42 2.70 1.04 -3.95
N ALA A 43 2.39 0.02 -4.76
CA ALA A 43 2.45 0.11 -6.22
C ALA A 43 1.59 1.25 -6.78
N ARG A 44 0.36 1.43 -6.26
CA ARG A 44 -0.51 2.56 -6.65
C ARG A 44 0.05 3.91 -6.20
N ALA A 45 0.57 4.00 -4.98
CA ALA A 45 1.18 5.23 -4.47
C ALA A 45 2.42 5.62 -5.27
N THR A 46 3.29 4.66 -5.56
CA THR A 46 4.49 4.83 -6.39
C THR A 46 4.13 5.26 -7.79
N ARG A 47 3.13 4.63 -8.44
CA ARG A 47 2.68 5.05 -9.78
C ARG A 47 2.23 6.51 -9.79
N ARG A 48 1.43 6.92 -8.80
CA ARG A 48 0.99 8.33 -8.68
C ARG A 48 2.17 9.28 -8.48
N ALA A 49 3.09 8.93 -7.60
CA ALA A 49 4.29 9.72 -7.34
C ALA A 49 5.19 9.84 -8.59
N GLN A 50 5.32 8.78 -9.37
CA GLN A 50 6.08 8.81 -10.63
C GLN A 50 5.46 9.76 -11.65
N VAL A 51 4.13 9.72 -11.83
CA VAL A 51 3.43 10.62 -12.74
C VAL A 51 3.61 12.08 -12.30
N SER A 52 3.38 12.39 -11.03
CA SER A 52 3.53 13.75 -10.52
C SER A 52 4.98 14.26 -10.56
N ALA A 53 5.96 13.39 -10.28
CA ALA A 53 7.37 13.73 -10.39
C ALA A 53 7.78 14.04 -11.83
N ARG A 54 7.22 13.30 -12.81
CA ARG A 54 7.48 13.54 -14.23
C ARG A 54 6.92 14.89 -14.68
N GLU A 55 5.66 15.16 -14.34
CA GLU A 55 5.03 16.46 -14.62
C GLU A 55 5.76 17.63 -13.93
N PHE A 56 6.36 17.41 -12.76
CA PHE A 56 7.18 18.42 -12.09
C PHE A 56 8.51 18.65 -12.81
N ALA A 57 9.18 17.58 -13.24
CA ALA A 57 10.42 17.67 -14.01
C ALA A 57 10.23 18.37 -15.35
N ASP A 58 9.11 18.10 -16.04
CA ASP A 58 8.79 18.74 -17.32
C ASP A 58 8.54 20.25 -17.15
N ARG A 59 7.97 20.67 -16.01
CA ARG A 59 7.70 22.09 -15.70
C ARG A 59 8.90 22.85 -15.15
N ASN A 60 9.74 22.20 -14.36
CA ASN A 60 10.88 22.82 -13.69
C ASN A 60 12.06 21.83 -13.58
N PRO A 61 12.87 21.69 -14.64
CA PRO A 61 13.90 20.65 -14.70
C PRO A 61 15.02 20.86 -13.67
N SER A 62 15.41 22.12 -13.40
CA SER A 62 16.43 22.43 -12.40
C SER A 62 15.94 22.12 -10.98
N GLY A 63 14.70 22.50 -10.64
CA GLY A 63 14.09 22.16 -9.35
C GLY A 63 13.94 20.66 -9.17
N ALA A 64 13.58 19.92 -10.21
CA ALA A 64 13.51 18.46 -10.17
C ALA A 64 14.88 17.80 -9.94
N ALA A 65 15.94 18.31 -10.57
CA ALA A 65 17.30 17.83 -10.33
C ALA A 65 17.73 18.05 -8.86
N ILE A 66 17.48 19.24 -8.32
CA ILE A 66 17.79 19.56 -6.91
C ILE A 66 17.01 18.63 -5.97
N ALA A 67 15.71 18.43 -6.21
CA ALA A 67 14.87 17.54 -5.40
C ALA A 67 15.35 16.09 -5.47
N ALA A 68 15.74 15.60 -6.65
CA ALA A 68 16.26 14.25 -6.83
C ALA A 68 17.58 14.03 -6.07
N VAL A 69 18.52 14.98 -6.17
CA VAL A 69 19.78 14.93 -5.42
C VAL A 69 19.51 14.96 -3.91
N GLY A 70 18.62 15.85 -3.44
CA GLY A 70 18.24 15.92 -2.04
C GLY A 70 17.64 14.62 -1.51
N ALA A 71 16.75 13.98 -2.29
CA ALA A 71 16.18 12.68 -1.93
C ALA A 71 17.25 11.59 -1.86
N ALA A 72 18.17 11.53 -2.82
CA ALA A 72 19.28 10.57 -2.82
C ALA A 72 20.17 10.73 -1.59
N VAL A 73 20.55 11.96 -1.24
CA VAL A 73 21.33 12.26 -0.03
C VAL A 73 20.58 11.84 1.23
N ALA A 74 19.29 12.17 1.34
CA ALA A 74 18.47 11.81 2.49
C ALA A 74 18.39 10.28 2.70
N VAL A 75 18.19 9.52 1.62
CA VAL A 75 18.19 8.05 1.67
C VAL A 75 19.56 7.51 2.07
N GLY A 76 20.63 8.04 1.48
CA GLY A 76 22.00 7.65 1.83
C GLY A 76 22.31 7.87 3.31
N LEU A 77 21.94 9.04 3.86
CA LEU A 77 22.13 9.36 5.27
C LEU A 77 21.27 8.48 6.19
N LEU A 78 20.03 8.17 5.79
CA LEU A 78 19.17 7.25 6.55
C LEU A 78 19.80 5.85 6.64
N VAL A 79 20.23 5.29 5.51
CA VAL A 79 20.86 3.96 5.48
C VAL A 79 22.17 3.96 6.25
N TRP A 80 23.04 4.93 5.99
CA TRP A 80 24.30 5.08 6.72
C TRP A 80 24.06 5.21 8.23
N GLY A 81 23.11 6.05 8.65
CA GLY A 81 22.78 6.27 10.04
C GLY A 81 22.24 5.01 10.72
N ALA A 82 21.37 4.26 10.05
CA ALA A 82 20.84 3.00 10.55
C ALA A 82 21.95 1.94 10.72
N VAL A 83 22.80 1.76 9.71
CA VAL A 83 23.96 0.86 9.79
C VAL A 83 24.91 1.30 10.90
N ARG A 84 25.18 2.61 11.00
CA ARG A 84 26.07 3.15 12.02
C ARG A 84 25.52 2.93 13.41
N LEU A 85 24.21 3.06 13.62
CA LEU A 85 23.55 2.82 14.90
C LEU A 85 23.62 1.34 15.30
N TYR A 86 23.42 0.43 14.34
CA TYR A 86 23.49 -1.01 14.58
C TYR A 86 24.92 -1.53 14.84
N THR A 87 25.93 -0.87 14.29
CA THR A 87 27.35 -1.27 14.39
C THR A 87 28.13 -0.55 15.50
N ARG A 88 27.47 0.28 16.31
CA ARG A 88 28.03 0.91 17.52
C ARG A 88 27.73 0.05 18.73
#